data_AF-A0A2D6Q481-F1
#
_entry.id   AF-A0A2D6Q481-F1
#
_cell.length_a   1.000
_cell.length_b   1.000
_cell.length_c   1.000
_cell.angle_alpha   90.00
_cell.angle_beta   90.00
_cell.angle_gamma   90.00
#
_symmetry.space_group_name_H-M   'P 1'
#
loop_
_entity.id
_entity.type
_entity.pdbx_description
1 polymer ?
#
loop_
_entity_poly.entity_id
_entity_poly.type
_entity_poly.pdbx_seq_one_letter_code
_entity_poly.pdbx_strand_id
1 'polypeptide(L)'
;MWISAKGLQDDRFKFPYKAKTSSGIKEFKNIGDVEDELLIVACESEKHGFNIGEAIWYDHFYFCNSSDLIDMESQALIKSYLYCQESNTSPYGSLQETPANFIDKWMIVRDEFTHIRNLEIKERQNAQK
;
A
#
# COMPACT_ATOMS: atom_id res chain seq x y z
N MET A 1 -5.81 -1.68 6.84
CA MET A 1 -5.09 -1.52 5.56
C MET A 1 -5.90 -0.56 4.70
N TRP A 2 -5.53 0.72 4.67
CA TRP A 2 -6.26 1.77 3.92
C TRP A 2 -6.29 1.54 2.39
N ILE A 3 -5.50 0.59 1.88
CA ILE A 3 -5.55 0.08 0.51
C ILE A 3 -6.92 -0.57 0.20
N SER A 4 -7.60 -1.17 1.20
CA SER A 4 -8.89 -1.83 0.96
C SER A 4 -10.07 -0.86 0.81
N ALA A 5 -9.93 0.40 1.25
CA ALA A 5 -10.98 1.41 1.13
C ALA A 5 -10.91 2.20 -0.19
N LYS A 6 -9.76 2.22 -0.86
CA LYS A 6 -9.53 2.95 -2.11
C LYS A 6 -9.23 2.07 -3.33
N GLY A 7 -9.11 0.75 -3.13
CA GLY A 7 -8.75 -0.17 -4.19
C GLY A 7 -7.25 -0.13 -4.48
N LEU A 8 -6.70 -1.28 -4.90
CA LEU A 8 -5.32 -1.35 -5.40
C LEU A 8 -5.18 -0.67 -6.76
N GLN A 9 -6.28 -0.51 -7.50
CA GLN A 9 -6.29 0.01 -8.87
C GLN A 9 -7.23 1.20 -9.00
N ASP A 10 -6.72 2.26 -9.60
CA ASP A 10 -7.48 3.43 -9.99
C ASP A 10 -7.28 3.70 -11.48
N ASP A 11 -8.33 3.46 -12.28
CA ASP A 11 -8.31 3.63 -13.73
C ASP A 11 -7.95 5.06 -14.17
N ARG A 12 -8.04 6.05 -13.26
CA ARG A 12 -7.67 7.45 -13.53
C ARG A 12 -6.17 7.65 -13.79
N PHE A 13 -5.33 6.73 -13.35
CA PHE A 13 -3.87 6.82 -13.44
C PHE A 13 -3.27 5.87 -14.49
N LYS A 14 -4.03 5.56 -15.54
CA LYS A 14 -3.52 4.79 -16.68
C LYS A 14 -2.65 5.67 -17.57
N PHE A 15 -1.37 5.31 -17.74
CA PHE A 15 -0.44 6.09 -18.54
C PHE A 15 -0.87 6.22 -20.02
N PRO A 16 -0.62 7.39 -20.66
CA PRO A 16 -0.23 8.66 -20.03
C PRO A 16 -1.44 9.35 -19.37
N TYR A 17 -1.22 10.05 -18.27
CA TYR A 17 -2.28 10.80 -17.56
C TYR A 17 -1.77 12.14 -17.01
N LYS A 18 -2.70 12.98 -16.53
CA LYS A 18 -2.39 14.21 -15.80
C LYS A 18 -2.97 14.14 -14.40
N ALA A 19 -2.19 14.53 -13.41
CA ALA A 19 -2.63 14.55 -12.02
C ALA A 19 -2.13 15.80 -11.29
N LYS A 20 -2.75 16.09 -10.15
CA LYS A 20 -2.38 17.21 -9.29
C LYS A 20 -1.36 16.72 -8.27
N THR A 21 -0.24 17.43 -8.16
CA THR A 21 0.82 17.21 -7.19
C THR A 21 1.00 18.45 -6.32
N SER A 22 1.94 18.41 -5.36
CA SER A 22 2.31 19.57 -4.54
C SER A 22 2.79 20.76 -5.39
N SER A 23 3.42 20.47 -6.53
CA SER A 23 3.99 21.46 -7.45
C SER A 23 3.01 21.96 -8.53
N GLY A 24 1.80 21.39 -8.63
CA GLY A 24 0.79 21.78 -9.61
C GLY A 24 0.24 20.61 -10.43
N ILE A 25 -0.26 20.87 -11.64
CA ILE A 25 -0.73 19.80 -12.54
C ILE A 25 0.46 19.31 -13.37
N LYS A 26 0.80 18.02 -13.24
CA LYS A 26 1.89 17.36 -13.96
C LYS A 26 1.34 16.27 -14.89
N GLU A 27 1.99 16.08 -16.02
CA GLU A 27 1.74 14.96 -16.93
C GLU A 27 2.71 13.82 -16.62
N PHE A 28 2.18 12.62 -16.45
CA PHE A 28 2.91 11.39 -16.18
C PHE A 28 2.78 10.48 -17.39
N LYS A 29 3.91 10.13 -18.00
CA LYS A 29 4.00 9.31 -19.22
C LYS A 29 4.34 7.87 -18.91
N ASN A 30 5.08 7.63 -17.82
CA ASN A 30 5.49 6.30 -17.37
C ASN A 30 5.74 6.28 -15.86
N ILE A 31 6.06 5.10 -15.33
CA ILE A 31 6.32 4.90 -13.89
C ILE A 31 7.52 5.72 -13.37
N GLY A 32 8.53 5.97 -14.20
CA GLY A 32 9.67 6.81 -13.82
C GLY A 32 9.26 8.24 -13.47
N ASP A 33 8.28 8.81 -14.19
CA ASP A 33 7.77 10.17 -13.86
C ASP A 33 7.08 10.22 -12.47
N VAL A 34 6.52 9.08 -12.03
CA VAL A 34 5.91 8.90 -10.71
C VAL A 34 7.00 8.76 -9.65
N GLU A 35 8.01 7.93 -9.89
CA GLU A 35 9.16 7.76 -9.00
C GLU A 35 9.88 9.10 -8.77
N ASP A 36 10.06 9.90 -9.81
CA ASP A 36 10.62 11.25 -9.73
C ASP A 36 9.76 12.17 -8.85
N GLU A 37 8.43 12.09 -8.95
CA GLU A 37 7.54 12.89 -8.10
C GLU A 37 7.58 12.45 -6.63
N LEU A 38 7.62 11.13 -6.38
CA LEU A 38 7.78 10.61 -5.01
C LEU A 38 9.11 11.04 -4.39
N LEU A 39 10.18 11.12 -5.19
CA LEU A 39 11.46 11.64 -4.73
C LEU A 39 11.38 13.12 -4.36
N ILE A 40 10.64 13.93 -5.12
CA ILE A 40 10.38 15.34 -4.78
C ILE A 40 9.65 15.43 -3.43
N VAL A 41 8.58 14.66 -3.24
CA VAL A 41 7.83 14.60 -1.97
C VAL A 41 8.76 14.21 -0.81
N ALA A 42 9.63 13.22 -1.01
CA ALA A 42 10.60 12.78 0.00
C ALA A 42 11.57 13.91 0.38
N CYS A 43 12.15 14.58 -0.62
CA CYS A 43 13.09 15.69 -0.41
C CYS A 43 12.43 16.91 0.26
N GLU A 44 11.18 17.23 -0.09
CA GLU A 44 10.43 18.31 0.57
C GLU A 44 10.14 17.95 2.03
N SER A 45 9.72 16.72 2.28
CA SER A 45 9.43 16.22 3.64
C SER A 45 10.66 16.26 4.53
N GLU A 46 11.80 15.81 4.01
CA GLU A 46 13.08 15.86 4.74
C GLU A 46 13.48 17.32 5.07
N LYS A 47 13.38 18.24 4.11
CA LYS A 47 13.69 19.67 4.34
C LYS A 47 12.82 20.30 5.42
N HIS A 48 11.56 19.87 5.53
CA HIS A 48 10.61 20.39 6.51
C HIS A 48 10.56 19.60 7.82
N GLY A 49 11.35 18.53 7.96
CA GLY A 49 11.40 17.71 9.17
C GLY A 49 10.18 16.81 9.37
N PHE A 50 9.45 16.49 8.30
CA PHE A 50 8.32 15.55 8.33
C PHE A 50 8.78 14.11 8.14
N ASN A 51 7.94 13.15 8.57
CA ASN A 51 8.19 11.74 8.30
C ASN A 51 8.04 11.46 6.80
N ILE A 52 9.13 11.07 6.15
CA ILE A 52 9.18 10.80 4.70
C ILE A 52 8.18 9.72 4.29
N GLY A 53 8.11 8.62 5.05
CA GLY A 53 7.24 7.49 4.74
C GLY A 53 5.77 7.88 4.78
N GLU A 54 5.36 8.62 5.81
CA GLU A 54 3.98 9.13 5.92
C GLU A 54 3.65 10.11 4.80
N ALA A 55 4.56 11.03 4.47
CA ALA A 55 4.34 12.01 3.42
C ALA A 55 4.17 11.35 2.04
N ILE A 56 5.08 10.44 1.66
CA ILE A 56 4.97 9.64 0.44
C ILE A 56 3.64 8.86 0.44
N TRP A 57 3.31 8.23 1.57
CA TRP A 57 2.08 7.46 1.69
C TRP A 57 0.82 8.29 1.48
N TYR A 58 0.73 9.49 2.02
CA TYR A 58 -0.47 10.31 1.85
C TYR A 58 -0.53 10.97 0.47
N ASP A 59 0.60 11.43 -0.06
CA ASP A 59 0.62 12.21 -1.29
C ASP A 59 0.45 11.35 -2.54
N HIS A 60 0.95 10.10 -2.55
CA HIS A 60 0.87 9.26 -3.75
C HIS A 60 -0.57 9.02 -4.22
N PHE A 61 -1.55 9.00 -3.31
CA PHE A 61 -2.97 8.83 -3.64
C PHE A 61 -3.53 9.92 -4.57
N TYR A 62 -2.87 11.08 -4.68
CA TYR A 62 -3.33 12.18 -5.53
C TYR A 62 -2.83 12.07 -6.98
N PHE A 63 -1.75 11.32 -7.21
CA PHE A 63 -1.08 11.35 -8.50
C PHE A 63 -0.60 10.01 -9.02
N CYS A 64 -0.74 8.90 -8.31
CA CYS A 64 -0.41 7.60 -8.87
C CYS A 64 -1.29 6.47 -8.32
N ASN A 65 -1.27 5.36 -9.05
CA ASN A 65 -1.95 4.15 -8.65
C ASN A 65 -1.08 3.35 -7.67
N SER A 66 -1.60 2.98 -6.51
CA SER A 66 -0.85 2.20 -5.52
C SER A 66 -0.40 0.84 -6.06
N SER A 67 -1.15 0.21 -6.98
CA SER A 67 -0.71 -1.05 -7.61
C SER A 67 0.56 -0.91 -8.42
N ASP A 68 0.88 0.29 -8.89
CA ASP A 68 2.04 0.49 -9.76
C ASP A 68 3.32 0.67 -8.92
N LEU A 69 3.16 0.99 -7.63
CA LEU A 69 4.26 1.15 -6.67
C LEU A 69 4.62 -0.16 -5.95
N ILE A 70 3.66 -1.08 -5.84
CA ILE A 70 3.85 -2.35 -5.13
C ILE A 70 4.18 -3.43 -6.15
N ASP A 71 5.23 -4.21 -5.91
CA ASP A 71 5.58 -5.29 -6.83
C ASP A 71 4.48 -6.37 -6.90
N MET A 72 4.42 -7.08 -8.03
CA MET A 72 3.39 -8.09 -8.28
C MET A 72 3.43 -9.26 -7.27
N GLU A 73 4.62 -9.62 -6.76
CA GLU A 73 4.75 -10.73 -5.80
C GLU A 73 4.11 -10.34 -4.46
N SER A 74 4.40 -9.13 -3.97
CA SER A 74 3.78 -8.57 -2.76
C SER A 74 2.27 -8.43 -2.92
N GLN A 75 1.79 -7.93 -4.06
CA GLN A 75 0.36 -7.86 -4.34
C GLN A 75 -0.31 -9.24 -4.36
N ALA A 76 0.32 -10.23 -5.00
CA ALA A 76 -0.17 -11.59 -5.04
C ALA A 76 -0.24 -12.19 -3.63
N LEU A 77 0.81 -12.02 -2.82
CA LEU A 77 0.84 -12.47 -1.44
C LEU A 77 -0.30 -11.87 -0.60
N ILE A 78 -0.52 -10.55 -0.68
CA ILE A 78 -1.60 -9.86 0.06
C ILE A 78 -2.97 -10.39 -0.39
N LYS A 79 -3.19 -10.56 -1.70
CA LYS A 79 -4.45 -11.09 -2.24
C LYS A 79 -4.68 -12.54 -1.81
N SER A 80 -3.65 -13.38 -1.87
CA SER A 80 -3.70 -14.76 -1.38
C SER A 80 -4.02 -14.81 0.11
N TYR A 81 -3.41 -13.92 0.91
CA TYR A 81 -3.71 -13.77 2.33
C TYR A 81 -5.19 -13.48 2.58
N LEU A 82 -5.72 -12.43 1.93
CA LEU A 82 -7.12 -12.04 2.05
C LEU A 82 -8.06 -13.17 1.60
N TYR A 83 -7.81 -13.77 0.45
CA TYR A 83 -8.61 -14.87 -0.08
C TYR A 83 -8.68 -16.04 0.91
N CYS A 84 -7.55 -16.48 1.46
CA CYS A 84 -7.51 -17.59 2.41
C CYS A 84 -8.25 -17.26 3.71
N GLN A 85 -8.13 -16.03 4.22
CA GLN A 85 -8.86 -15.59 5.41
C GLN A 85 -10.37 -15.53 5.17
N GLU A 86 -10.82 -15.01 4.03
CA GLU A 86 -12.25 -14.88 3.70
C GLU A 86 -12.91 -16.21 3.37
N SER A 87 -12.22 -17.07 2.63
CA SER A 87 -12.73 -18.39 2.21
C SER A 87 -12.47 -19.50 3.23
N ASN A 88 -11.71 -19.22 4.29
CA ASN A 88 -11.18 -20.21 5.23
C ASN A 88 -10.44 -21.37 4.52
N THR A 89 -9.75 -21.05 3.41
CA THR A 89 -8.98 -22.00 2.62
C THR A 89 -7.51 -21.94 3.03
N SER A 90 -6.85 -23.08 3.12
CA SER A 90 -5.40 -23.12 3.33
C SER A 90 -4.66 -22.65 2.07
N PRO A 91 -3.56 -21.87 2.19
CA PRO A 91 -2.80 -21.42 1.03
C PRO A 91 -2.12 -22.57 0.26
N TYR A 92 -1.88 -23.70 0.92
CA TYR A 92 -1.33 -24.93 0.34
C TYR A 92 -2.14 -26.14 0.82
N GLY A 93 -2.10 -27.24 0.07
CA GLY A 93 -2.84 -28.47 0.37
C GLY A 93 -2.43 -29.13 1.69
N SER A 94 -1.18 -28.95 2.10
CA SER A 94 -0.64 -29.46 3.36
C SER A 94 0.50 -28.60 3.90
N LEU A 95 0.84 -28.79 5.18
CA LEU A 95 1.98 -28.10 5.81
C LEU A 95 3.31 -28.50 5.17
N GLN A 96 3.47 -29.76 4.76
CA GLN A 96 4.69 -30.28 4.14
C GLN A 96 4.94 -29.66 2.76
N GLU A 97 3.88 -29.26 2.06
CA GLU A 97 3.95 -28.58 0.76
C GLU A 97 4.13 -27.06 0.90
N THR A 98 4.01 -26.51 2.11
CA THR A 98 4.09 -25.06 2.32
C THR A 98 5.56 -24.63 2.38
N PRO A 99 6.02 -23.75 1.47
CA PRO A 99 7.38 -23.23 1.51
C PRO A 99 7.65 -22.43 2.79
N ALA A 100 8.80 -22.62 3.44
CA ALA A 100 9.13 -21.92 4.68
C ALA A 100 9.14 -20.39 4.51
N ASN A 101 9.72 -19.90 3.40
CA ASN A 101 9.73 -18.48 3.06
C ASN A 101 8.33 -17.90 2.88
N PHE A 102 7.36 -18.71 2.44
CA PHE A 102 5.97 -18.28 2.34
C PHE A 102 5.36 -18.09 3.73
N ILE A 103 5.62 -19.00 4.68
CA ILE A 103 5.13 -18.88 6.07
C ILE A 103 5.65 -17.59 6.71
N ASP A 104 6.94 -17.28 6.56
CA ASP A 104 7.52 -16.06 7.13
C ASP A 104 6.86 -14.80 6.55
N LYS A 105 6.74 -14.74 5.21
CA LYS A 105 6.06 -13.64 4.51
C LYS A 105 4.59 -13.53 4.93
N TRP A 106 3.91 -14.66 5.13
CA TRP A 106 2.52 -14.72 5.58
C TRP A 106 2.36 -14.18 7.00
N MET A 107 3.28 -14.53 7.90
CA MET A 107 3.28 -14.04 9.28
C MET A 107 3.47 -12.53 9.32
N ILE A 108 4.37 -11.97 8.50
CA ILE A 108 4.55 -10.52 8.38
C ILE A 108 3.24 -9.84 7.99
N VAL A 109 2.56 -10.34 6.96
CA VAL A 109 1.26 -9.78 6.51
C VAL A 109 0.23 -9.86 7.64
N ARG A 110 0.09 -11.03 8.29
CA ARG A 110 -0.83 -11.24 9.41
C ARG A 110 -0.59 -10.25 10.56
N ASP A 111 0.66 -10.09 10.95
CA ASP A 111 1.03 -9.28 12.11
C ASP A 111 0.76 -7.80 11.83
N GLU A 112 1.02 -7.34 10.60
CA GLU A 112 0.70 -5.99 10.16
C GLU A 112 -0.82 -5.73 10.14
N PHE A 113 -1.62 -6.66 9.62
CA PHE A 113 -3.08 -6.57 9.68
C PHE A 113 -3.60 -6.50 11.12
N THR A 114 -3.02 -7.32 12.01
CA THR A 114 -3.38 -7.34 13.42
C THR A 114 -3.01 -6.02 14.10
N HIS A 115 -1.83 -5.48 13.80
CA HIS A 115 -1.36 -4.20 14.31
C HIS A 115 -2.31 -3.06 13.92
N ILE A 116 -2.64 -2.95 12.63
CA ILE A 116 -3.55 -1.92 12.12
C ILE A 116 -4.94 -2.03 12.76
N ARG A 117 -5.49 -3.24 12.84
CA ARG A 117 -6.80 -3.46 13.48
C ARG A 117 -6.81 -3.00 14.95
N ASN A 118 -5.72 -3.24 15.67
CA ASN A 118 -5.59 -2.80 17.05
C ASN A 118 -5.50 -1.27 17.18
N LEU A 119 -4.86 -0.59 16.23
CA LEU A 119 -4.86 0.88 16.17
C LEU A 119 -6.28 1.42 15.94
N GLU A 120 -7.02 0.88 14.97
CA GLU A 120 -8.40 1.29 14.69
C GLU A 120 -9.33 1.11 15.90
N ILE A 121 -9.17 0.00 16.65
CA ILE A 121 -9.93 -0.23 17.88
C ILE A 121 -9.61 0.85 18.93
N LYS A 122 -8.33 1.19 19.11
CA LYS A 122 -7.90 2.23 20.05
C LYS A 122 -8.44 3.61 19.66
N GLU A 123 -8.39 3.97 18.38
CA GLU A 123 -8.92 5.25 17.88
C GLU A 123 -10.42 5.38 18.13
N ARG A 124 -11.20 4.33 17.86
CA ARG A 124 -12.64 4.31 18.12
C ARG A 124 -12.97 4.46 19.62
N GLN A 125 -12.19 3.82 20.49
CA GLN A 125 -12.35 3.96 21.94
C GLN A 125 -12.01 5.36 22.45
N ASN A 126 -11.03 6.02 21.84
CA ASN A 126 -10.64 7.39 22.19
C ASN A 126 -11.64 8.43 21.66
N ALA A 127 -12.25 8.21 20.50
CA ALA A 127 -13.26 9.11 19.94
C ALA A 127 -14.63 9.05 20.67
N GLN A 128 -14.85 8.03 21.50
CA GLN A 128 -16.06 7.86 22.33
C GLN A 128 -15.91 8.40 23.76
N LYS A 129 -14.74 8.92 24.12
CA LYS A 129 -14.48 9.59 25.40
C LYS A 129 -14.56 11.11 25.22
#